data_AF-A0A7C1E7H4-F1
#
_entry.id   AF-A0A7C1E7H4-F1
#
_cell.length_a   1.000
_cell.length_b   1.000
_cell.length_c   1.000
_cell.angle_alpha   90.00
_cell.angle_beta   90.00
_cell.angle_gamma   90.00
#
_symmetry.space_group_name_H-M   'P 1'
#
loop_
_entity.id
_entity.type
_entity.pdbx_description
1 polymer ?
#
loop_
_entity_poly.entity_id
_entity_poly.type
_entity_poly.pdbx_seq_one_letter_code
_entity_poly.pdbx_strand_id
1 'polypeptide(L)'
;MVYQIILPELMHYLWLALISTVISIPAALFLMERWLRNYVYRIDIPVWIFILCAGVLIIFSWFAVFYHTWRLARINPVEFIRDN
;
A
#
# COMPACT_ATOMS: atom_id res chain seq x y z
N MET A 1 12.12 15.92 -15.82
CA MET A 1 10.64 16.02 -15.92
C MET A 1 9.95 14.83 -15.25
N VAL A 2 10.17 13.59 -15.70
CA VAL A 2 9.44 12.40 -15.19
C VAL A 2 9.74 12.06 -13.72
N TYR A 3 11.00 12.13 -13.26
CA TYR A 3 11.37 11.85 -11.87
C TYR A 3 10.72 12.80 -10.85
N GLN A 4 10.45 14.06 -11.22
CA GLN A 4 9.83 15.04 -10.32
C GLN A 4 8.35 14.72 -10.03
N ILE A 5 7.69 13.95 -10.90
CA ILE A 5 6.28 13.57 -10.75
C ILE A 5 6.18 12.24 -9.97
N ILE A 6 7.07 11.28 -10.24
CA ILE A 6 6.96 9.92 -9.67
C ILE A 6 7.42 9.85 -8.21
N LEU A 7 8.52 10.52 -7.85
CA LEU A 7 9.11 10.43 -6.51
C LEU A 7 8.16 10.87 -5.39
N PRO A 8 7.49 12.05 -5.46
CA PRO A 8 6.59 12.48 -4.38
C PRO A 8 5.35 11.59 -4.27
N GLU A 9 4.80 11.13 -5.40
CA GLU A 9 3.68 10.18 -5.42
C GLU A 9 4.05 8.88 -4.71
N LEU A 10 5.20 8.30 -5.06
CA LEU A 10 5.69 7.07 -4.44
C LEU A 10 5.83 7.21 -2.91
N MET A 11 6.36 8.35 -2.45
CA MET A 11 6.52 8.65 -1.03
C MET A 11 5.17 8.83 -0.34
N HIS A 12 4.20 9.48 -0.97
CA HIS A 12 2.86 9.64 -0.43
C HIS A 12 2.18 8.28 -0.21
N TYR A 13 2.15 7.43 -1.24
CA TYR A 13 1.56 6.09 -1.11
C TYR A 13 2.31 5.19 -0.14
N LEU A 14 3.64 5.31 -0.07
CA LEU A 14 4.45 4.58 0.92
C LEU A 14 4.06 4.98 2.34
N TRP A 15 3.90 6.28 2.61
CA TRP A 15 3.45 6.78 3.91
C TRP A 15 2.05 6.27 4.27
N LEU A 16 1.11 6.32 3.32
CA LEU A 16 -0.24 5.78 3.50
C LEU A 16 -0.20 4.27 3.81
N ALA A 17 0.61 3.51 3.07
CA ALA A 17 0.77 2.07 3.27
C ALA A 17 1.38 1.75 4.65
N LEU A 18 2.38 2.51 5.09
CA LEU A 18 3.00 2.36 6.41
C LEU A 18 2.01 2.62 7.53
N ILE A 19 1.30 3.75 7.49
CA ILE A 19 0.31 4.12 8.51
C ILE A 19 -0.81 3.06 8.57
N SER A 20 -1.32 2.65 7.41
CA SER A 20 -2.34 1.61 7.32
C SER A 20 -1.86 0.26 7.90
N THR A 21 -0.62 -0.13 7.62
CA THR A 21 -0.01 -1.37 8.14
C THR A 21 0.11 -1.30 9.66
N VAL A 22 0.62 -0.19 10.21
CA VAL A 22 0.78 0.01 11.66
C VAL A 22 -0.56 -0.10 12.39
N ILE A 23 -1.64 0.44 11.81
CA ILE A 23 -3.00 0.33 12.39
C ILE A 23 -3.56 -1.10 12.20
N SER A 24 -3.23 -1.77 11.10
CA SER A 24 -3.72 -3.11 10.80
C SER A 24 -3.12 -4.20 11.70
N ILE A 25 -1.86 -4.07 12.13
CA ILE A 25 -1.19 -5.04 13.02
C ILE A 25 -1.97 -5.27 14.33
N PRO A 26 -2.29 -4.26 15.16
CA PRO A 26 -3.04 -4.48 16.39
C PRO A 26 -4.45 -4.98 16.13
N ALA A 27 -5.09 -4.54 15.04
CA ALA A 27 -6.40 -5.04 14.64
C ALA A 27 -6.36 -6.53 14.29
N ALA A 28 -5.35 -6.96 13.54
CA ALA A 28 -5.14 -8.36 13.15
C ALA A 28 -4.85 -9.24 14.36
N LEU A 29 -3.99 -8.79 15.28
CA LEU A 29 -3.69 -9.51 16.53
C LEU A 29 -4.94 -9.66 17.39
N PHE A 30 -5.70 -8.58 17.61
CA PHE A 30 -6.94 -8.65 18.40
C PHE A 30 -7.97 -9.61 17.79
N LEU A 31 -8.13 -9.57 16.47
CA LEU A 31 -9.06 -10.44 15.76
C LEU A 31 -8.61 -11.91 15.82
N MET A 32 -7.32 -12.17 15.62
CA MET A 32 -6.75 -13.52 15.67
C MET A 32 -6.78 -14.10 17.09
N GLU A 33 -6.47 -13.33 18.12
CA GLU A 33 -6.58 -13.76 19.52
C GLU A 33 -8.01 -14.16 19.86
N ARG A 34 -9.00 -13.39 19.39
CA ARG A 34 -10.42 -13.70 19.60
C ARG A 34 -10.85 -14.92 18.79
N TRP A 35 -10.36 -15.07 17.58
CA TRP A 35 -10.65 -16.21 16.70
C TRP A 35 -10.07 -17.52 17.27
N LEU A 36 -8.79 -17.53 17.63
CA LEU A 36 -8.07 -18.69 18.17
C LEU A 36 -8.52 -19.11 19.58
N ARG A 37 -9.18 -18.22 20.33
CA ARG A 37 -9.72 -18.54 21.67
C ARG A 37 -10.75 -19.66 21.65
N ASN A 38 -11.49 -19.82 20.54
CA ASN A 38 -12.52 -20.83 20.38
C ASN A 38 -11.99 -22.17 19.83
N TYR A 39 -10.69 -22.26 19.54
CA TYR A 39 -10.06 -23.46 19.00
C TYR A 39 -9.12 -24.08 20.04
N VAL A 40 -9.14 -25.42 20.14
CA VAL A 40 -8.28 -26.18 21.04
C VAL A 40 -6.82 -26.15 20.59
N TYR A 41 -6.57 -26.05 19.28
CA TYR A 41 -5.25 -25.82 18.71
C TYR A 41 -5.01 -24.34 18.47
N ARG A 42 -3.93 -23.81 19.07
CA ARG A 42 -3.45 -22.44 18.86
C ARG A 42 -2.21 -22.49 17.97
N ILE A 43 -2.23 -21.75 16.89
CA ILE A 43 -1.06 -21.50 16.03
C ILE A 43 -0.41 -20.22 16.51
N ASP A 44 0.89 -20.29 16.79
CA ASP A 44 1.69 -19.10 17.06
C ASP A 44 1.82 -18.29 15.77
N ILE A 45 1.41 -17.02 15.82
CA ILE A 45 1.49 -16.11 14.66
C ILE A 45 2.89 -15.50 14.66
N PRO A 46 3.74 -15.85 13.69
CA PRO A 46 5.09 -15.34 13.70
C PRO A 46 5.10 -13.90 13.19
N VAL A 47 5.83 -13.02 13.90
CA VAL A 47 5.84 -11.57 13.62
C VAL A 47 6.35 -11.25 12.20
N TRP A 48 7.19 -12.10 11.62
CA TRP A 48 7.70 -11.92 10.25
C TRP A 48 6.59 -11.90 9.20
N ILE A 49 5.43 -12.52 9.47
CA ILE A 49 4.31 -12.55 8.53
C ILE A 49 3.81 -11.13 8.23
N PHE A 50 3.83 -10.24 9.23
CA PHE A 50 3.40 -8.85 9.08
C PHE A 50 4.37 -8.06 8.19
N ILE A 51 5.67 -8.34 8.30
CA ILE A 51 6.69 -7.73 7.44
C ILE A 51 6.52 -8.20 6.00
N LEU A 52 6.26 -9.50 5.79
CA LEU A 52 6.00 -10.05 4.46
C LEU A 52 4.75 -9.42 3.83
N CYS A 53 3.64 -9.32 4.58
CA CYS A 53 2.42 -8.66 4.13
C CYS A 53 2.65 -7.19 3.77
N ALA A 54 3.40 -6.45 4.60
CA ALA A 54 3.75 -5.05 4.34
C ALA A 54 4.59 -4.92 3.06
N GLY A 55 5.56 -5.82 2.85
CA GLY A 55 6.37 -5.86 1.63
C GLY A 55 5.53 -6.09 0.37
N VAL A 56 4.61 -7.05 0.42
CA VAL A 56 3.68 -7.32 -0.70
C VAL A 56 2.80 -6.10 -0.98
N LEU A 57 2.30 -5.44 0.06
CA LEU A 57 1.48 -4.24 -0.06
C LEU A 57 2.25 -3.09 -0.76
N ILE A 58 3.51 -2.88 -0.38
CA ILE A 58 4.37 -1.84 -0.98
C ILE A 58 4.62 -2.16 -2.46
N ILE A 59 4.94 -3.41 -2.79
CA ILE A 59 5.13 -3.84 -4.19
C ILE A 59 3.86 -3.57 -5.00
N PHE A 60 2.70 -3.94 -4.47
CA PHE A 60 1.42 -3.73 -5.14
C PHE A 60 1.12 -2.23 -5.34
N SER A 61 1.40 -1.41 -4.32
CA SER A 61 1.25 0.04 -4.39
C SER A 61 2.15 0.65 -5.47
N TRP A 62 3.40 0.20 -5.60
CA TRP A 62 4.30 0.67 -6.65
C TRP A 62 3.80 0.31 -8.05
N PHE A 63 3.28 -0.90 -8.24
CA PHE A 63 2.65 -1.27 -9.51
C PHE A 63 1.45 -0.38 -9.84
N ALA A 64 0.61 -0.05 -8.86
CA ALA A 64 -0.51 0.86 -9.05
C ALA A 64 -0.04 2.26 -9.47
N VAL A 65 0.95 2.84 -8.78
CA VAL A 65 1.51 4.17 -9.11
C VAL A 65 2.12 4.15 -10.51
N PHE A 66 2.91 3.11 -10.84
CA PHE A 66 3.50 2.97 -12.17
C PHE A 66 2.43 2.98 -13.27
N TYR A 67 1.33 2.25 -13.07
CA TYR A 67 0.22 2.23 -14.01
C TYR A 67 -0.46 3.61 -14.14
N HIS A 68 -0.72 4.29 -13.02
CA HIS A 68 -1.30 5.63 -13.01
C HIS A 68 -0.43 6.65 -13.75
N THR A 69 0.88 6.68 -13.47
CA THR A 69 1.81 7.58 -14.15
C THR A 69 1.91 7.27 -15.64
N TRP A 70 1.98 6.00 -16.03
CA TRP A 70 2.08 5.64 -17.44
C TRP A 70 0.83 6.08 -18.23
N ARG A 71 -0.36 5.94 -17.63
CA ARG A 71 -1.60 6.45 -18.21
C ARG A 71 -1.59 7.97 -18.35
N LEU A 72 -1.14 8.70 -17.33
CA LEU A 72 -1.05 10.17 -17.36
C LEU A 72 -0.04 10.67 -18.41
N ALA A 73 1.09 9.99 -18.57
CA ALA A 73 2.10 10.34 -19.58
C ALA A 73 1.61 10.14 -21.03
N ARG A 74 0.58 9.31 -21.23
CA ARG A 74 -0.08 9.11 -22.54
C ARG A 74 -1.19 10.11 -22.83
N ILE A 75 -1.67 10.84 -21.82
CA ILE A 75 -2.62 11.93 -22.03
C ILE A 75 -1.81 13.14 -22.49
N ASN A 76 -2.07 13.59 -23.73
CA ASN A 76 -1.35 14.70 -24.33
C ASN A 76 -1.56 15.97 -23.48
N PRO A 77 -0.49 16.62 -22.98
CA PRO A 77 -0.61 17.81 -22.14
C PRO A 77 -1.24 19.03 -22.86
N VAL A 78 -1.46 18.91 -24.18
CA VAL A 78 -2.07 19.95 -25.04
C VAL A 78 -3.57 20.11 -24.80
N GLU A 79 -4.26 19.12 -24.23
CA GLU A 79 -5.70 19.25 -23.92
C GLU A 79 -5.99 20.11 -22.67
N PHE A 80 -5.00 20.33 -21.79
CA PHE A 80 -5.18 21.11 -20.56
C PHE A 80 -5.02 22.63 -20.74
N ILE A 81 -4.67 23.10 -21.95
CA ILE A 81 -4.45 24.53 -22.23
C ILE A 81 -5.76 25.24 -22.68
N ARG A 82 -6.86 24.50 -22.86
CA ARG A 82 -8.12 25.07 -23.33
C ARG A 82 -9.28 24.77 -22.36
N ASP A 83 -9.10 25.15 -21.11
CA ASP A 83 -10.24 25.43 -20.23
C ASP A 83 -10.07 26.86 -19.71
N ASN A 84 -10.98 27.72 -20.16
CA ASN A 84 -11.08 29.13 -19.84
C ASN A 84 -12.48 29.39 -19.31
#